data_AF-A0ABC8WGV4-F1
#
_entry.id   AF-A0ABC8WGV4-F1
#
_cell.length_a   1.000
_cell.length_b   1.000
_cell.length_c   1.000
_cell.angle_alpha   90.00
_cell.angle_beta   90.00
_cell.angle_gamma   90.00
#
_symmetry.space_group_name_H-M   'P 1'
#
loop_
_entity.id
_entity.type
_entity.pdbx_description
1 polymer ?
#
loop_
_entity_poly.entity_id
_entity_poly.type
_entity_poly.pdbx_seq_one_letter_code
_entity_poly.pdbx_strand_id
1 'polypeptide(L)'
;MEEEASSRPSKKARGASASGLTDFALRLAKRLADGGQRQNQNLVFSPVSIYAALSLVAAGAHGTTLDELLAVLGAASREELAESARGVAERALADRSGSGSGAPLVAFACGLWHEKTVALKPDYRAAATESYKAKTRAADFKNKPEKARKRINRWVSKATNDLITSILPRGSVHSLTGLVIANAIYFKGRWSMPFNETDTETRLFNLLDGSTVDAPFMSCRTDHAVALHKGFKVLKMAYHPYQIPHWEDAYLHRNKQKDSDDGSDQPRFSMCVFLPKARDGLPELVEKMASRPSFVWDHLPKERSKTRVWLPKFKLSFSSQMNGVLKAMGMEAAFDETKANFSDMLELEGDQPLVVEHVFHKAVIEVDEEGTIAAASTACTMRLVCATIPVNFVADHPFAFFVVEEVSSTVVFMGHVLDPTRSE
;
A
#
# COMPACT_ATOMS: atom_id res chain seq x y z
N MET A 1 -3.59 28.93 39.57
CA MET A 1 -2.51 28.04 40.00
C MET A 1 -2.76 26.73 39.28
N GLU A 2 -2.24 26.64 38.08
CA GLU A 2 -2.46 25.53 37.16
C GLU A 2 -1.29 24.56 37.27
N GLU A 3 -1.56 23.26 37.30
CA GLU A 3 -0.54 22.23 37.41
C GLU A 3 -0.52 21.40 36.11
N GLU A 4 0.52 21.61 35.29
CA GLU A 4 0.66 20.90 34.02
C GLU A 4 0.92 19.41 34.25
N ALA A 5 -0.06 18.57 33.90
CA ALA A 5 0.07 17.12 33.91
C ALA A 5 1.02 16.64 32.78
N SER A 6 2.33 16.77 33.03
CA SER A 6 3.42 16.38 32.11
C SER A 6 3.41 14.88 31.79
N SER A 7 2.67 14.49 30.75
CA SER A 7 2.61 13.10 30.29
C SER A 7 3.90 12.69 29.60
N ARG A 8 4.79 12.00 30.33
CA ARG A 8 6.03 11.42 29.77
C ARG A 8 5.70 10.35 28.71
N PRO A 9 6.19 10.46 27.45
CA PRO A 9 5.98 9.41 26.45
C PRO A 9 6.78 8.15 26.83
N SER A 10 6.10 7.00 26.85
CA SER A 10 6.71 5.73 27.29
C SER A 10 7.63 5.14 26.23
N LYS A 11 8.94 5.13 26.51
CA LYS A 11 9.95 4.44 25.69
C LYS A 11 9.78 2.92 25.78
N LYS A 12 8.96 2.32 24.91
CA LYS A 12 9.06 0.91 24.50
C LYS A 12 8.89 0.79 22.98
N ALA A 13 9.94 0.34 22.32
CA ALA A 13 10.01 -0.17 20.93
C ALA A 13 8.82 0.15 19.99
N ARG A 14 8.71 1.40 19.52
CA ARG A 14 8.14 1.67 18.18
C ARG A 14 9.23 1.29 17.17
N GLY A 15 8.97 0.30 16.31
CA GLY A 15 10.00 -0.28 15.43
C GLY A 15 10.46 0.68 14.32
N ALA A 16 11.77 0.81 14.14
CA ALA A 16 12.37 1.67 13.11
C ALA A 16 11.95 1.26 11.68
N SER A 17 12.00 -0.05 11.39
CA SER A 17 11.60 -0.67 10.12
C SER A 17 10.23 -0.23 9.57
N ALA A 18 9.21 -0.05 10.43
CA ALA A 18 7.89 0.41 10.00
C ALA A 18 7.85 1.90 9.63
N SER A 19 8.78 2.70 10.17
CA SER A 19 8.88 4.13 9.87
C SER A 19 9.50 4.39 8.50
N GLY A 20 10.51 3.64 8.07
CA GLY A 20 11.13 3.76 6.74
C GLY A 20 10.15 3.49 5.60
N LEU A 21 9.41 2.36 5.65
CA LEU A 21 8.38 2.05 4.67
C LEU A 21 7.23 3.09 4.65
N THR A 22 6.79 3.59 5.82
CA THR A 22 5.74 4.61 5.87
C THR A 22 6.23 5.96 5.33
N ASP A 23 7.46 6.36 5.65
CA ASP A 23 8.09 7.57 5.13
C ASP A 23 8.27 7.52 3.60
N PHE A 24 8.85 6.42 3.09
CA PHE A 24 8.96 6.14 1.66
C PHE A 24 7.60 6.21 0.95
N ALA A 25 6.55 5.62 1.54
CA ALA A 25 5.19 5.66 1.00
C ALA A 25 4.67 7.08 0.83
N LEU A 26 4.82 7.92 1.86
CA LEU A 26 4.30 9.28 1.87
C LEU A 26 5.12 10.23 0.97
N ARG A 27 6.46 10.09 0.96
CA ARG A 27 7.34 10.81 0.02
C ARG A 27 7.04 10.42 -1.44
N LEU A 28 6.83 9.14 -1.72
CA LEU A 28 6.49 8.65 -3.06
C LEU A 28 5.10 9.13 -3.50
N ALA A 29 4.10 9.11 -2.61
CA ALA A 29 2.76 9.62 -2.90
C ALA A 29 2.78 11.11 -3.28
N LYS A 30 3.51 11.93 -2.53
CA LYS A 30 3.72 13.34 -2.88
C LYS A 30 4.33 13.49 -4.27
N ARG A 31 5.45 12.79 -4.56
CA ARG A 31 6.10 12.86 -5.88
C ARG A 31 5.23 12.34 -7.04
N LEU A 32 4.30 11.43 -6.77
CA LEU A 32 3.30 10.97 -7.75
C LEU A 32 2.19 11.99 -8.00
N ALA A 33 1.76 12.72 -6.97
CA ALA A 33 0.77 13.81 -7.09
C ALA A 33 1.36 15.08 -7.73
N ASP A 34 2.60 15.44 -7.41
CA ASP A 34 3.36 16.55 -8.01
C ASP A 34 3.69 16.31 -9.51
N GLY A 35 3.59 15.05 -9.97
CA GLY A 35 4.24 14.49 -11.16
C GLY A 35 3.64 14.86 -12.54
N GLY A 36 3.63 16.13 -12.91
CA GLY A 36 3.48 16.58 -14.30
C GLY A 36 2.11 16.28 -14.92
N GLN A 37 2.08 15.48 -16.00
CA GLN A 37 0.88 15.19 -16.83
C GLN A 37 -0.29 14.51 -16.08
N ARG A 38 -0.15 14.21 -14.78
CA ARG A 38 -1.16 13.56 -13.93
C ARG A 38 -1.75 14.45 -12.84
N GLN A 39 -1.49 15.76 -12.86
CA GLN A 39 -2.23 16.70 -12.02
C GLN A 39 -3.75 16.53 -12.26
N ASN A 40 -4.52 16.45 -11.18
CA ASN A 40 -5.96 16.18 -11.17
C ASN A 40 -6.41 14.79 -11.70
N GLN A 41 -5.53 13.77 -11.70
CA GLN A 41 -5.91 12.36 -11.89
C GLN A 41 -6.03 11.59 -10.55
N ASN A 42 -6.74 10.47 -10.57
CA ASN A 42 -6.79 9.58 -9.40
C ASN A 42 -5.42 8.95 -9.15
N LEU A 43 -5.21 8.40 -7.94
CA LEU A 43 -3.98 7.68 -7.62
C LEU A 43 -4.30 6.44 -6.81
N VAL A 44 -3.69 5.32 -7.19
CA VAL A 44 -3.55 4.13 -6.36
C VAL A 44 -2.18 3.52 -6.61
N PHE A 45 -1.46 3.17 -5.56
CA PHE A 45 -0.27 2.33 -5.68
C PHE A 45 -0.07 1.50 -4.41
N SER A 46 0.86 0.56 -4.47
CA SER A 46 1.29 -0.20 -3.29
C SER A 46 2.71 0.17 -2.91
N PRO A 47 2.91 0.94 -1.82
CA PRO A 47 4.25 1.30 -1.35
C PRO A 47 5.08 0.06 -1.04
N VAL A 48 4.49 -0.91 -0.34
CA VAL A 48 5.15 -2.18 0.02
C VAL A 48 5.60 -2.99 -1.21
N SER A 49 4.80 -3.02 -2.29
CA SER A 49 5.18 -3.70 -3.53
C SER A 49 6.41 -3.08 -4.17
N ILE A 50 6.45 -1.75 -4.25
CA ILE A 50 7.59 -1.01 -4.81
C ILE A 50 8.81 -1.13 -3.88
N TYR A 51 8.61 -0.98 -2.57
CA TYR A 51 9.65 -1.14 -1.55
C TYR A 51 10.31 -2.51 -1.66
N ALA A 52 9.53 -3.61 -1.62
CA ALA A 52 10.08 -4.97 -1.73
C ALA A 52 10.80 -5.23 -3.07
N ALA A 53 10.41 -4.57 -4.16
CA ALA A 53 11.13 -4.62 -5.44
C ALA A 53 12.47 -3.87 -5.37
N LEU A 54 12.49 -2.68 -4.77
CA LEU A 54 13.70 -1.86 -4.62
C LEU A 54 14.65 -2.40 -3.54
N SER A 55 14.16 -3.07 -2.50
CA SER A 55 14.99 -3.82 -1.55
C SER A 55 15.72 -4.98 -2.23
N LEU A 56 15.05 -5.67 -3.17
CA LEU A 56 15.68 -6.69 -3.99
C LEU A 56 16.75 -6.09 -4.91
N VAL A 57 16.54 -4.87 -5.45
CA VAL A 57 17.59 -4.14 -6.19
C VAL A 57 18.77 -3.79 -5.26
N ALA A 58 18.50 -3.24 -4.07
CA ALA A 58 19.53 -2.85 -3.10
C ALA A 58 20.36 -4.03 -2.58
N ALA A 59 19.77 -5.23 -2.49
CA ALA A 59 20.48 -6.45 -2.11
C ALA A 59 21.62 -6.85 -3.08
N GLY A 60 21.62 -6.31 -4.31
CA GLY A 60 22.69 -6.51 -5.29
C GLY A 60 23.48 -5.23 -5.63
N ALA A 61 23.24 -4.11 -4.94
CA ALA A 61 23.81 -2.79 -5.23
C ALA A 61 25.03 -2.46 -4.37
N HIS A 62 25.97 -1.67 -4.89
CA HIS A 62 27.17 -1.23 -4.16
C HIS A 62 27.47 0.27 -4.30
N GLY A 63 28.25 0.79 -3.35
CA GLY A 63 28.67 2.20 -3.29
C GLY A 63 27.49 3.16 -3.40
N THR A 64 27.66 4.25 -4.15
CA THR A 64 26.63 5.29 -4.35
C THR A 64 25.28 4.74 -4.81
N THR A 65 25.26 3.65 -5.60
CA THR A 65 24.00 3.01 -6.01
C THR A 65 23.25 2.41 -4.82
N LEU A 66 23.97 1.82 -3.85
CA LEU A 66 23.39 1.33 -2.60
C LEU A 66 23.01 2.48 -1.67
N ASP A 67 23.87 3.48 -1.52
CA ASP A 67 23.65 4.63 -0.63
C ASP A 67 22.37 5.40 -1.01
N GLU A 68 22.17 5.66 -2.31
CA GLU A 68 20.95 6.26 -2.84
C GLU A 68 19.70 5.39 -2.59
N LEU A 69 19.81 4.07 -2.82
CA LEU A 69 18.70 3.12 -2.58
C LEU A 69 18.29 3.10 -1.10
N LEU A 70 19.26 3.05 -0.19
CA LEU A 70 19.05 3.08 1.26
C LEU A 70 18.40 4.40 1.71
N ALA A 71 18.92 5.54 1.25
CA ALA A 71 18.36 6.86 1.55
C ALA A 71 16.93 7.04 0.99
N VAL A 72 16.67 6.55 -0.22
CA VAL A 72 15.33 6.60 -0.84
C VAL A 72 14.33 5.76 -0.05
N LEU A 73 14.72 4.55 0.37
CA LEU A 73 13.85 3.61 1.11
C LEU A 73 13.76 3.91 2.62
N GLY A 74 14.64 4.76 3.15
CA GLY A 74 14.63 5.14 4.57
C GLY A 74 15.18 4.06 5.50
N ALA A 75 16.19 3.30 5.05
CA ALA A 75 16.87 2.26 5.83
C ALA A 75 18.35 2.61 6.06
N ALA A 76 18.92 2.23 7.20
CA ALA A 76 20.31 2.51 7.54
C ALA A 76 21.31 1.50 6.96
N SER A 77 20.88 0.28 6.60
CA SER A 77 21.74 -0.73 5.97
C SER A 77 20.98 -1.74 5.11
N ARG A 78 21.71 -2.54 4.32
CA ARG A 78 21.16 -3.64 3.50
C ARG A 78 20.48 -4.70 4.37
N GLU A 79 20.95 -4.89 5.60
CA GLU A 79 20.45 -5.86 6.57
C GLU A 79 19.13 -5.41 7.21
N GLU A 80 19.02 -4.14 7.65
CA GLU A 80 17.75 -3.57 8.13
C GLU A 80 16.68 -3.65 7.02
N LEU A 81 17.07 -3.32 5.79
CA LEU A 81 16.17 -3.37 4.63
C LEU A 81 15.71 -4.81 4.30
N ALA A 82 16.59 -5.80 4.46
CA ALA A 82 16.27 -7.22 4.30
C ALA A 82 15.38 -7.76 5.43
N GLU A 83 15.61 -7.36 6.68
CA GLU A 83 14.75 -7.70 7.82
C GLU A 83 13.36 -7.06 7.68
N SER A 84 13.32 -5.78 7.30
CA SER A 84 12.10 -5.03 7.02
C SER A 84 11.25 -5.72 5.96
N ALA A 85 11.84 -6.00 4.79
CA ALA A 85 11.11 -6.68 3.71
C ALA A 85 10.66 -8.10 4.10
N ARG A 86 11.45 -8.84 4.89
CA ARG A 86 11.08 -10.18 5.37
C ARG A 86 9.86 -10.14 6.31
N GLY A 87 9.91 -9.28 7.34
CA GLY A 87 8.83 -9.16 8.32
C GLY A 87 7.53 -8.63 7.70
N VAL A 88 7.64 -7.76 6.69
CA VAL A 88 6.50 -7.28 5.90
C VAL A 88 5.98 -8.36 4.94
N ALA A 89 6.85 -9.17 4.34
CA ALA A 89 6.45 -10.29 3.48
C ALA A 89 5.69 -11.38 4.25
N GLU A 90 6.10 -11.69 5.48
CA GLU A 90 5.53 -12.76 6.31
C GLU A 90 4.22 -12.35 7.03
N ARG A 91 3.94 -11.04 7.14
CA ARG A 91 2.68 -10.51 7.71
C ARG A 91 1.74 -9.90 6.68
N ALA A 92 2.16 -8.84 5.99
CA ALA A 92 1.27 -8.01 5.16
C ALA A 92 1.10 -8.51 3.72
N LEU A 93 2.03 -9.32 3.21
CA LEU A 93 1.99 -9.87 1.83
C LEU A 93 1.70 -11.38 1.77
N ALA A 94 1.64 -12.05 2.92
CA ALA A 94 1.36 -13.47 3.00
C ALA A 94 -0.13 -13.73 2.78
N ASP A 95 -0.48 -14.43 1.69
CA ASP A 95 -1.86 -14.85 1.46
C ASP A 95 -2.32 -15.84 2.53
N ARG A 96 -3.25 -15.40 3.38
CA ARG A 96 -3.89 -16.23 4.41
C ARG A 96 -5.33 -16.60 4.06
N SER A 97 -5.89 -16.19 2.90
CA SER A 97 -7.32 -16.42 2.59
C SER A 97 -7.68 -17.91 2.49
N GLY A 98 -6.75 -18.75 2.01
CA GLY A 98 -6.91 -20.21 1.93
C GLY A 98 -7.00 -20.94 3.28
N SER A 99 -6.81 -20.26 4.41
CA SER A 99 -6.86 -20.86 5.76
C SER A 99 -8.28 -21.09 6.30
N GLY A 100 -9.33 -20.69 5.57
CA GLY A 100 -10.72 -20.77 6.04
C GLY A 100 -11.12 -19.70 7.06
N SER A 101 -10.17 -18.91 7.56
CA SER A 101 -10.41 -17.79 8.50
C SER A 101 -11.19 -16.61 7.91
N GLY A 102 -11.44 -16.59 6.60
CA GLY A 102 -12.04 -15.47 5.89
C GLY A 102 -11.18 -14.21 5.88
N ALA A 103 -9.87 -14.32 6.10
CA ALA A 103 -8.91 -13.24 5.95
C ALA A 103 -8.80 -12.73 4.49
N PRO A 104 -8.30 -11.51 4.25
CA PRO A 104 -8.14 -10.98 2.90
C PRO A 104 -7.21 -11.83 2.04
N LEU A 105 -7.58 -11.96 0.75
CA LEU A 105 -6.70 -12.48 -0.29
C LEU A 105 -5.66 -11.41 -0.61
N VAL A 106 -4.38 -11.74 -0.41
CA VAL A 106 -3.25 -10.88 -0.76
C VAL A 106 -2.40 -11.58 -1.82
N ALA A 107 -2.78 -11.40 -3.09
CA ALA A 107 -2.10 -12.03 -4.22
C ALA A 107 -0.85 -11.22 -4.59
N PHE A 108 0.24 -11.44 -3.85
CA PHE A 108 1.54 -10.80 -4.05
C PHE A 108 2.47 -11.62 -4.96
N ALA A 109 3.18 -10.95 -5.87
CA ALA A 109 4.01 -11.55 -6.88
C ALA A 109 5.31 -10.76 -7.11
N CYS A 110 6.34 -11.02 -6.31
CA CYS A 110 7.73 -10.58 -6.59
C CYS A 110 8.54 -11.70 -7.28
N GLY A 111 9.21 -11.37 -8.37
CA GLY A 111 10.02 -12.32 -9.14
C GLY A 111 11.18 -11.65 -9.88
N LEU A 112 12.20 -12.46 -10.15
CA LEU A 112 13.47 -12.05 -10.75
C LEU A 112 13.75 -12.93 -11.97
N TRP A 113 13.98 -12.31 -13.13
CA TRP A 113 14.42 -12.99 -14.34
C TRP A 113 15.80 -12.49 -14.76
N HIS A 114 16.71 -13.40 -15.07
CA HIS A 114 18.03 -13.10 -15.63
C HIS A 114 18.19 -13.76 -17.01
N GLU A 115 19.07 -13.23 -17.86
CA GLU A 115 19.46 -13.91 -19.10
C GLU A 115 20.06 -15.29 -18.79
N LYS A 116 19.59 -16.32 -19.48
CA LYS A 116 19.94 -17.73 -19.30
C LYS A 116 21.43 -18.06 -19.48
N THR A 117 22.22 -17.18 -20.10
CA THR A 117 23.66 -17.36 -20.31
C THR A 117 24.52 -16.70 -19.22
N VAL A 118 23.90 -16.03 -18.25
CA VAL A 118 24.59 -15.35 -17.14
C VAL A 118 24.03 -15.91 -15.83
N ALA A 119 24.90 -16.33 -14.91
CA ALA A 119 24.46 -16.83 -13.62
C ALA A 119 24.12 -15.68 -12.65
N LEU A 120 23.17 -15.92 -11.75
CA LEU A 120 22.99 -15.11 -10.54
C LEU A 120 24.05 -15.55 -9.53
N LYS A 121 24.77 -14.59 -8.93
CA LYS A 121 25.73 -14.91 -7.87
C LYS A 121 25.05 -15.63 -6.70
N PRO A 122 25.69 -16.64 -6.06
CA PRO A 122 25.06 -17.46 -5.02
C PRO A 122 24.43 -16.65 -3.88
N ASP A 123 25.16 -15.67 -3.33
CA ASP A 123 24.74 -14.92 -2.14
C ASP A 123 23.54 -14.01 -2.43
N TYR A 124 23.56 -13.32 -3.57
CA TYR A 124 22.41 -12.53 -4.03
C TYR A 124 21.19 -13.41 -4.30
N ARG A 125 21.39 -14.60 -4.89
CA ARG A 125 20.31 -15.58 -5.12
C ARG A 125 19.73 -16.12 -3.81
N ALA A 126 20.55 -16.33 -2.78
CA ALA A 126 20.11 -16.71 -1.45
C ALA A 126 19.29 -15.57 -0.81
N ALA A 127 19.83 -14.35 -0.76
CA ALA A 127 19.15 -13.16 -0.23
C ALA A 127 17.79 -12.92 -0.91
N ALA A 128 17.73 -13.00 -2.24
CA ALA A 128 16.51 -12.89 -3.05
C ALA A 128 15.44 -13.92 -2.65
N THR A 129 15.85 -15.15 -2.36
CA THR A 129 14.94 -16.27 -2.07
C THR A 129 14.49 -16.27 -0.60
N GLU A 130 15.40 -15.99 0.33
CA GLU A 130 15.20 -16.18 1.78
C GLU A 130 14.58 -14.95 2.46
N SER A 131 15.08 -13.76 2.14
CA SER A 131 14.62 -12.49 2.75
C SER A 131 13.45 -11.90 1.96
N TYR A 132 13.54 -11.86 0.64
CA TYR A 132 12.53 -11.22 -0.22
C TYR A 132 11.47 -12.18 -0.78
N LYS A 133 11.58 -13.49 -0.49
CA LYS A 133 10.71 -14.58 -1.00
C LYS A 133 10.53 -14.58 -2.53
N ALA A 134 11.46 -13.98 -3.27
CA ALA A 134 11.31 -13.70 -4.69
C ALA A 134 11.57 -14.94 -5.54
N LYS A 135 10.76 -15.15 -6.59
CA LYS A 135 10.89 -16.32 -7.47
C LYS A 135 11.91 -16.05 -8.58
N THR A 136 13.14 -16.54 -8.41
CA THR A 136 14.25 -16.40 -9.39
C THR A 136 14.13 -17.37 -10.58
N ARG A 137 14.34 -16.92 -11.82
CA ARG A 137 14.21 -17.73 -13.05
C ARG A 137 15.12 -17.28 -14.20
N ALA A 138 15.56 -18.22 -15.04
CA ALA A 138 16.23 -17.92 -16.30
C ALA A 138 15.25 -17.58 -17.46
N ALA A 139 15.64 -16.62 -18.29
CA ALA A 139 14.92 -16.18 -19.49
C ALA A 139 15.86 -16.09 -20.72
N ASP A 140 15.29 -16.18 -21.93
CA ASP A 140 16.03 -16.05 -23.19
C ASP A 140 15.73 -14.65 -23.77
N PHE A 141 16.27 -13.61 -23.12
CA PHE A 141 16.16 -12.21 -23.54
C PHE A 141 16.99 -11.99 -24.80
N LYS A 142 18.24 -12.46 -24.82
CA LYS A 142 19.20 -12.25 -25.92
C LYS A 142 18.66 -12.71 -27.29
N ASN A 143 17.96 -13.85 -27.35
CA ASN A 143 17.49 -14.43 -28.61
C ASN A 143 15.97 -14.40 -28.79
N LYS A 144 15.19 -14.30 -27.70
CA LYS A 144 13.72 -14.48 -27.72
C LYS A 144 12.99 -13.50 -26.77
N PRO A 145 13.28 -12.18 -26.82
CA PRO A 145 12.86 -11.23 -25.78
C PRO A 145 11.33 -11.11 -25.64
N GLU A 146 10.59 -11.03 -26.76
CA GLU A 146 9.12 -11.04 -26.73
C GLU A 146 8.52 -12.34 -26.15
N LYS A 147 9.21 -13.49 -26.29
CA LYS A 147 8.80 -14.75 -25.66
C LYS A 147 9.11 -14.74 -24.16
N ALA A 148 10.21 -14.13 -23.74
CA ALA A 148 10.51 -13.90 -22.33
C ALA A 148 9.47 -12.96 -21.68
N ARG A 149 9.21 -11.79 -22.27
CA ARG A 149 8.20 -10.83 -21.80
C ARG A 149 6.81 -11.47 -21.65
N LYS A 150 6.36 -12.24 -22.64
CA LYS A 150 5.07 -12.98 -22.58
C LYS A 150 5.05 -14.07 -21.50
N ARG A 151 6.19 -14.69 -21.17
CA ARG A 151 6.32 -15.62 -20.02
C ARG A 151 6.23 -14.89 -18.68
N ILE A 152 6.83 -13.70 -18.55
CA ILE A 152 6.78 -12.89 -17.32
C ILE A 152 5.36 -12.39 -17.08
N ASN A 153 4.71 -11.76 -18.06
CA ASN A 153 3.32 -11.32 -17.92
C ASN A 153 2.36 -12.48 -17.59
N ARG A 154 2.52 -13.66 -18.21
CA ARG A 154 1.72 -14.86 -17.86
C ARG A 154 1.99 -15.35 -16.43
N TRP A 155 3.21 -15.22 -15.93
CA TRP A 155 3.54 -15.53 -14.53
C TRP A 155 2.89 -14.54 -13.57
N VAL A 156 2.90 -13.23 -13.89
CA VAL A 156 2.22 -12.19 -13.08
C VAL A 156 0.72 -12.43 -13.06
N SER A 157 0.11 -12.66 -14.24
CA SER A 157 -1.30 -13.02 -14.39
C SER A 157 -1.66 -14.20 -13.48
N LYS A 158 -0.98 -15.34 -13.60
CA LYS A 158 -1.24 -16.51 -12.74
C LYS A 158 -0.97 -16.25 -11.25
N ALA A 159 0.02 -15.43 -10.89
CA ALA A 159 0.33 -15.11 -9.50
C ALA A 159 -0.63 -14.06 -8.89
N THR A 160 -1.45 -13.40 -9.71
CA THR A 160 -2.47 -12.42 -9.31
C THR A 160 -3.88 -12.89 -9.66
N ASN A 161 -4.10 -14.20 -9.83
CA ASN A 161 -5.39 -14.81 -10.21
C ASN A 161 -6.04 -14.13 -11.44
N ASP A 162 -5.20 -13.84 -12.44
CA ASP A 162 -5.48 -13.18 -13.72
C ASP A 162 -6.04 -11.73 -13.63
N LEU A 163 -5.95 -11.10 -12.45
CA LEU A 163 -6.34 -9.70 -12.24
C LEU A 163 -5.27 -8.70 -12.73
N ILE A 164 -4.00 -9.09 -12.79
CA ILE A 164 -2.91 -8.30 -13.40
C ILE A 164 -2.32 -9.05 -14.60
N THR A 165 -3.06 -9.01 -15.73
CA THR A 165 -2.74 -9.75 -16.96
C THR A 165 -1.46 -9.32 -17.69
N SER A 166 -0.96 -8.10 -17.42
CA SER A 166 0.24 -7.54 -18.04
C SER A 166 0.86 -6.45 -17.17
N ILE A 167 2.17 -6.52 -16.95
CA ILE A 167 2.98 -5.46 -16.33
C ILE A 167 4.07 -4.92 -17.29
N LEU A 168 4.65 -5.78 -18.14
CA LEU A 168 5.66 -5.40 -19.12
C LEU A 168 5.01 -5.04 -20.47
N PRO A 169 5.04 -3.77 -20.93
CA PRO A 169 4.50 -3.36 -22.23
C PRO A 169 5.36 -3.90 -23.40
N ARG A 170 4.83 -3.89 -24.63
CA ARG A 170 5.59 -4.33 -25.81
C ARG A 170 6.87 -3.50 -25.96
N GLY A 171 7.98 -4.15 -26.28
CA GLY A 171 9.29 -3.49 -26.42
C GLY A 171 10.08 -3.31 -25.12
N SER A 172 9.47 -3.43 -23.93
CA SER A 172 10.15 -3.23 -22.63
C SER A 172 11.10 -4.36 -22.19
N VAL A 173 11.49 -5.21 -23.14
CA VAL A 173 12.42 -6.34 -23.02
C VAL A 173 12.99 -6.56 -24.41
N HIS A 174 14.32 -6.55 -24.53
CA HIS A 174 15.05 -6.64 -25.79
C HIS A 174 16.31 -7.52 -25.63
N SER A 175 17.14 -7.60 -26.67
CA SER A 175 18.30 -8.51 -26.72
C SER A 175 19.48 -8.14 -25.82
N LEU A 176 19.45 -6.95 -25.18
CA LEU A 176 20.45 -6.49 -24.22
C LEU A 176 19.92 -6.48 -22.77
N THR A 177 18.64 -6.79 -22.55
CA THR A 177 18.05 -6.86 -21.20
C THR A 177 18.69 -8.01 -20.41
N GLY A 178 19.63 -7.70 -19.51
CA GLY A 178 20.31 -8.71 -18.69
C GLY A 178 19.45 -9.26 -17.54
N LEU A 179 18.60 -8.41 -16.96
CA LEU A 179 17.85 -8.70 -15.74
C LEU A 179 16.51 -7.94 -15.72
N VAL A 180 15.45 -8.57 -15.22
CA VAL A 180 14.11 -7.98 -15.03
C VAL A 180 13.57 -8.38 -13.66
N ILE A 181 13.26 -7.40 -12.83
CA ILE A 181 12.41 -7.58 -11.64
C ILE A 181 10.98 -7.23 -12.03
N ALA A 182 10.04 -8.14 -11.75
CA ALA A 182 8.62 -7.88 -11.90
C ALA A 182 7.94 -8.04 -10.53
N ASN A 183 7.26 -6.99 -10.10
CA ASN A 183 6.53 -6.97 -8.84
C ASN A 183 5.09 -6.50 -9.08
N ALA A 184 4.12 -7.29 -8.63
CA ALA A 184 2.71 -6.98 -8.71
C ALA A 184 2.00 -7.41 -7.43
N ILE A 185 0.91 -6.73 -7.10
CA ILE A 185 0.10 -7.02 -5.92
C ILE A 185 -1.38 -6.74 -6.20
N TYR A 186 -2.22 -7.63 -5.70
CA TYR A 186 -3.67 -7.44 -5.64
C TYR A 186 -4.15 -7.78 -4.22
N PHE A 187 -5.09 -6.97 -3.70
CA PHE A 187 -5.68 -7.14 -2.38
C PHE A 187 -7.20 -7.23 -2.52
N LYS A 188 -7.82 -8.14 -1.76
CA LYS A 188 -9.26 -8.40 -1.74
C LYS A 188 -9.69 -8.84 -0.35
N GLY A 189 -10.28 -7.93 0.41
CA GLY A 189 -10.81 -8.18 1.75
C GLY A 189 -12.29 -7.81 1.84
N ARG A 190 -13.07 -8.54 2.63
CA ARG A 190 -14.47 -8.18 2.94
C ARG A 190 -14.51 -7.28 4.17
N TRP A 191 -15.38 -6.27 4.22
CA TRP A 191 -15.60 -5.46 5.42
C TRP A 191 -16.08 -6.34 6.56
N SER A 192 -15.59 -6.08 7.79
CA SER A 192 -16.12 -6.74 9.00
C SER A 192 -17.52 -6.24 9.38
N MET A 193 -17.92 -5.10 8.82
CA MET A 193 -19.28 -4.56 8.87
C MET A 193 -19.57 -4.00 7.46
N PRO A 194 -20.14 -4.81 6.54
CA PRO A 194 -20.46 -4.36 5.20
C PRO A 194 -21.59 -3.32 5.20
N PHE A 195 -21.65 -2.55 4.13
CA PHE A 195 -22.79 -1.70 3.82
C PHE A 195 -23.94 -2.54 3.27
N ASN A 196 -25.14 -1.99 3.26
CA ASN A 196 -26.31 -2.62 2.66
C ASN A 196 -26.53 -2.03 1.25
N GLU A 197 -26.60 -2.87 0.22
CA GLU A 197 -26.75 -2.40 -1.17
C GLU A 197 -28.02 -1.57 -1.40
N THR A 198 -29.10 -1.81 -0.65
CA THR A 198 -30.32 -0.99 -0.73
C THR A 198 -30.17 0.41 -0.15
N ASP A 199 -29.09 0.66 0.60
CA ASP A 199 -28.79 1.92 1.26
C ASP A 199 -27.74 2.73 0.47
N THR A 200 -27.34 2.25 -0.72
CA THR A 200 -26.50 2.97 -1.69
C THR A 200 -27.34 3.95 -2.50
N GLU A 201 -27.04 5.24 -2.36
CA GLU A 201 -27.76 6.35 -3.03
C GLU A 201 -26.86 6.99 -4.09
N THR A 202 -27.41 7.44 -5.23
CA THR A 202 -26.68 8.35 -6.13
C THR A 202 -26.65 9.74 -5.51
N ARG A 203 -25.46 10.35 -5.38
CA ARG A 203 -25.25 11.68 -4.78
C ARG A 203 -24.13 12.42 -5.52
N LEU A 204 -24.14 13.75 -5.41
CA LEU A 204 -23.09 14.61 -5.97
C LEU A 204 -21.77 14.45 -5.19
N PHE A 205 -20.69 14.21 -5.92
CA PHE A 205 -19.31 14.39 -5.50
C PHE A 205 -18.75 15.67 -6.15
N ASN A 206 -17.99 16.46 -5.39
CA ASN A 206 -17.49 17.78 -5.80
C ASN A 206 -16.02 17.67 -6.20
N LEU A 207 -15.66 18.05 -7.43
CA LEU A 207 -14.32 17.94 -7.99
C LEU A 207 -13.43 19.15 -7.58
N LEU A 208 -12.10 19.01 -7.77
CA LEU A 208 -11.13 20.08 -7.48
C LEU A 208 -11.30 21.34 -8.35
N ASP A 209 -11.91 21.22 -9.52
CA ASP A 209 -12.22 22.35 -10.42
C ASP A 209 -13.52 23.10 -10.03
N GLY A 210 -14.19 22.67 -8.95
CA GLY A 210 -15.45 23.23 -8.48
C GLY A 210 -16.71 22.69 -9.17
N SER A 211 -16.57 21.79 -10.16
CA SER A 211 -17.69 21.07 -10.76
C SER A 211 -18.14 19.88 -9.91
N THR A 212 -19.18 19.18 -10.35
CA THR A 212 -19.75 18.02 -9.64
C THR A 212 -20.07 16.86 -10.57
N VAL A 213 -19.89 15.63 -10.09
CA VAL A 213 -20.29 14.39 -10.75
C VAL A 213 -21.26 13.60 -9.88
N ASP A 214 -22.21 12.89 -10.49
CA ASP A 214 -23.06 11.94 -9.79
C ASP A 214 -22.30 10.62 -9.57
N ALA A 215 -22.25 10.15 -8.33
CA ALA A 215 -21.60 8.90 -7.95
C ALA A 215 -22.49 8.06 -7.02
N PRO A 216 -22.37 6.72 -7.02
CA PRO A 216 -23.04 5.86 -6.05
C PRO A 216 -22.33 5.91 -4.70
N PHE A 217 -22.99 6.45 -3.67
CA PHE A 217 -22.50 6.49 -2.30
C PHE A 217 -23.15 5.38 -1.47
N MET A 218 -22.32 4.44 -1.02
CA MET A 218 -22.67 3.48 0.01
C MET A 218 -22.95 4.26 1.31
N SER A 219 -24.00 3.89 2.04
CA SER A 219 -24.33 4.55 3.30
C SER A 219 -24.65 3.58 4.44
N CYS A 220 -24.40 4.00 5.68
CA CYS A 220 -24.74 3.23 6.88
C CYS A 220 -25.07 4.15 8.07
N ARG A 221 -25.71 3.59 9.10
CA ARG A 221 -26.08 4.27 10.36
C ARG A 221 -25.63 3.47 11.60
N THR A 222 -24.51 2.78 11.46
CA THR A 222 -23.92 1.79 12.37
C THR A 222 -22.69 2.35 13.10
N ASP A 223 -22.11 1.58 14.02
CA ASP A 223 -20.88 2.00 14.73
C ASP A 223 -19.65 1.84 13.82
N HIS A 224 -19.04 2.94 13.41
CA HIS A 224 -17.77 2.95 12.69
C HIS A 224 -16.73 3.74 13.50
N ALA A 225 -15.45 3.51 13.22
CA ALA A 225 -14.37 4.21 13.90
C ALA A 225 -14.08 5.51 13.15
N VAL A 226 -14.46 6.65 13.74
CA VAL A 226 -14.21 7.99 13.17
C VAL A 226 -13.47 8.88 14.17
N ALA A 227 -12.35 9.45 13.74
CA ALA A 227 -11.64 10.51 14.45
C ALA A 227 -11.91 11.88 13.80
N LEU A 228 -12.06 12.91 14.64
CA LEU A 228 -12.23 14.30 14.21
C LEU A 228 -10.97 15.08 14.60
N HIS A 229 -10.30 15.68 13.61
CA HIS A 229 -9.03 16.41 13.81
C HIS A 229 -9.15 17.86 13.33
N LYS A 230 -8.16 18.70 13.64
CA LYS A 230 -8.14 20.11 13.19
C LYS A 230 -7.93 20.19 11.67
N GLY A 231 -9.04 20.28 10.93
CA GLY A 231 -9.06 20.49 9.48
C GLY A 231 -9.30 19.23 8.65
N PHE A 232 -9.48 18.06 9.26
CA PHE A 232 -9.79 16.80 8.56
C PHE A 232 -10.50 15.79 9.48
N LYS A 233 -11.05 14.72 8.90
CA LYS A 233 -11.63 13.56 9.57
C LYS A 233 -10.91 12.30 9.10
N VAL A 234 -10.91 11.25 9.94
CA VAL A 234 -10.40 9.93 9.57
C VAL A 234 -11.48 8.88 9.86
N LEU A 235 -11.90 8.14 8.85
CA LEU A 235 -12.72 6.93 8.98
C LEU A 235 -11.80 5.70 8.92
N LYS A 236 -11.95 4.75 9.84
CA LYS A 236 -11.31 3.42 9.77
C LYS A 236 -12.38 2.33 9.64
N MET A 237 -12.18 1.43 8.69
CA MET A 237 -13.04 0.28 8.40
C MET A 237 -12.16 -0.97 8.38
N ALA A 238 -12.39 -1.91 9.30
CA ALA A 238 -11.62 -3.14 9.36
C ALA A 238 -12.11 -4.17 8.33
N TYR A 239 -11.19 -4.99 7.83
CA TYR A 239 -11.49 -6.16 7.01
C TYR A 239 -11.58 -7.43 7.86
N HIS A 240 -12.49 -8.32 7.48
CA HIS A 240 -12.75 -9.58 8.14
C HIS A 240 -11.47 -10.46 8.17
N PRO A 241 -11.16 -11.17 9.27
CA PRO A 241 -11.94 -11.31 10.51
C PRO A 241 -11.71 -10.21 11.57
N TYR A 242 -10.80 -9.24 11.35
CA TYR A 242 -10.47 -8.25 12.36
C TYR A 242 -11.65 -7.29 12.62
N GLN A 243 -12.03 -7.08 13.89
CA GLN A 243 -13.07 -6.13 14.28
C GLN A 243 -12.49 -5.01 15.14
N ILE A 244 -12.92 -3.77 14.88
CA ILE A 244 -12.56 -2.63 15.74
C ILE A 244 -13.40 -2.72 17.02
N PRO A 245 -12.79 -2.66 18.22
CA PRO A 245 -13.52 -2.69 19.50
C PRO A 245 -14.58 -1.59 19.58
N HIS A 246 -15.74 -1.91 20.16
CA HIS A 246 -16.73 -0.87 20.48
C HIS A 246 -16.20 -0.01 21.64
N TRP A 247 -16.54 1.28 21.64
CA TRP A 247 -16.06 2.22 22.67
C TRP A 247 -16.47 1.79 24.10
N GLU A 248 -17.62 1.13 24.27
CA GLU A 248 -18.06 0.60 25.57
C GLU A 248 -17.12 -0.51 26.07
N ASP A 249 -16.75 -1.46 25.20
CA ASP A 249 -15.81 -2.54 25.54
C ASP A 249 -14.44 -1.97 25.91
N ALA A 250 -13.93 -1.06 25.07
CA ALA A 250 -12.65 -0.39 25.27
C ALA A 250 -12.62 0.49 26.53
N TYR A 251 -13.77 1.03 26.96
CA TYR A 251 -13.93 1.75 28.21
C TYR A 251 -13.98 0.81 29.42
N LEU A 252 -14.80 -0.25 29.37
CA LEU A 252 -14.96 -1.23 30.45
C LEU A 252 -13.68 -2.02 30.74
N HIS A 253 -12.85 -2.26 29.72
CA HIS A 253 -11.58 -2.97 29.85
C HIS A 253 -10.38 -2.03 30.12
N ARG A 254 -10.55 -0.70 30.04
CA ARG A 254 -9.47 0.30 30.16
C ARG A 254 -8.62 0.20 31.44
N ASN A 255 -9.24 -0.22 32.54
CA ASN A 255 -8.59 -0.35 33.85
C ASN A 255 -8.26 -1.80 34.23
N LYS A 256 -8.50 -2.78 33.35
CA LYS A 256 -8.00 -4.15 33.56
C LYS A 256 -6.55 -4.21 33.10
N GLN A 257 -5.67 -4.71 33.98
CA GLN A 257 -4.24 -4.87 33.73
C GLN A 257 -4.02 -5.64 32.41
N LYS A 258 -3.01 -5.17 31.68
CA LYS A 258 -2.58 -5.41 30.30
C LYS A 258 -2.34 -6.86 29.82
N ASP A 259 -2.97 -7.86 30.44
CA ASP A 259 -2.70 -9.29 30.24
C ASP A 259 -3.73 -9.99 29.33
N SER A 260 -4.58 -9.20 28.64
CA SER A 260 -5.31 -9.61 27.44
C SER A 260 -4.83 -8.80 26.23
N ASP A 261 -3.53 -8.87 25.97
CA ASP A 261 -3.08 -8.86 24.58
C ASP A 261 -3.64 -10.14 23.94
N ASP A 262 -4.66 -10.01 23.09
CA ASP A 262 -5.10 -11.13 22.28
C ASP A 262 -3.96 -11.47 21.32
N GLY A 263 -3.20 -12.51 21.69
CA GLY A 263 -1.99 -12.99 21.03
C GLY A 263 -2.21 -13.59 19.64
N SER A 264 -3.26 -13.15 18.95
CA SER A 264 -3.43 -13.35 17.52
C SER A 264 -2.34 -12.58 16.76
N ASP A 265 -1.22 -13.25 16.46
CA ASP A 265 -0.23 -12.89 15.41
C ASP A 265 -0.84 -13.05 13.99
N GLN A 266 -2.09 -12.60 13.86
CA GLN A 266 -2.86 -12.54 12.64
C GLN A 266 -2.89 -11.09 12.17
N PRO A 267 -2.63 -10.83 10.87
CA PRO A 267 -2.58 -9.47 10.34
C PRO A 267 -3.95 -8.79 10.47
N ARG A 268 -3.94 -7.54 10.95
CA ARG A 268 -5.15 -6.75 11.24
C ARG A 268 -5.29 -5.71 10.14
N PHE A 269 -5.95 -6.09 9.05
CA PHE A 269 -6.12 -5.23 7.89
C PHE A 269 -7.28 -4.23 8.08
N SER A 270 -7.06 -2.97 7.71
CA SER A 270 -8.08 -1.92 7.69
C SER A 270 -7.92 -1.01 6.46
N MET A 271 -9.04 -0.47 5.95
CA MET A 271 -9.01 0.75 5.13
C MET A 271 -9.16 1.99 6.03
N CYS A 272 -8.33 2.99 5.79
CA CYS A 272 -8.38 4.30 6.45
C CYS A 272 -8.61 5.39 5.40
N VAL A 273 -9.68 6.18 5.55
CA VAL A 273 -10.03 7.28 4.65
C VAL A 273 -9.80 8.61 5.37
N PHE A 274 -8.90 9.43 4.83
CA PHE A 274 -8.52 10.74 5.34
C PHE A 274 -9.20 11.83 4.48
N LEU A 275 -10.25 12.41 5.05
CA LEU A 275 -11.12 13.39 4.39
C LEU A 275 -10.82 14.79 4.94
N PRO A 276 -10.37 15.76 4.12
CA PRO A 276 -10.25 17.16 4.50
C PRO A 276 -11.55 17.78 5.04
N LYS A 277 -11.48 19.01 5.59
CA LYS A 277 -12.67 19.83 5.88
C LYS A 277 -13.04 20.76 4.72
N ALA A 278 -12.06 21.18 3.94
CA ALA A 278 -12.23 22.02 2.74
C ALA A 278 -12.14 21.13 1.49
N ARG A 279 -12.96 21.38 0.47
CA ARG A 279 -13.12 20.50 -0.70
C ARG A 279 -11.85 20.36 -1.53
N ASP A 280 -11.08 21.43 -1.55
CA ASP A 280 -9.76 21.64 -2.14
C ASP A 280 -8.60 21.31 -1.18
N GLY A 281 -8.87 20.98 0.09
CA GLY A 281 -7.86 20.85 1.15
C GLY A 281 -7.00 19.57 1.11
N LEU A 282 -7.12 18.75 0.07
CA LEU A 282 -6.39 17.48 -0.05
C LEU A 282 -4.87 17.66 -0.26
N PRO A 283 -4.36 18.54 -1.14
CA PRO A 283 -2.92 18.72 -1.34
C PRO A 283 -2.21 19.17 -0.05
N GLU A 284 -2.82 20.09 0.70
CA GLU A 284 -2.31 20.47 2.03
C GLU A 284 -2.25 19.29 3.01
N LEU A 285 -3.21 18.36 2.95
CA LEU A 285 -3.26 17.19 3.82
C LEU A 285 -2.20 16.17 3.44
N VAL A 286 -1.96 15.96 2.14
CA VAL A 286 -0.85 15.13 1.62
C VAL A 286 0.50 15.72 2.02
N GLU A 287 0.67 17.05 1.97
CA GLU A 287 1.91 17.71 2.44
C GLU A 287 2.15 17.49 3.94
N LYS A 288 1.10 17.65 4.77
CA LYS A 288 1.18 17.42 6.22
C LYS A 288 1.48 15.95 6.55
N MET A 289 0.99 15.01 5.75
CA MET A 289 1.38 13.59 5.85
C MET A 289 2.86 13.40 5.50
N ALA A 290 3.30 13.87 4.32
CA ALA A 290 4.68 13.73 3.85
C ALA A 290 5.72 14.39 4.78
N SER A 291 5.34 15.43 5.51
CA SER A 291 6.22 16.07 6.51
C SER A 291 6.45 15.26 7.80
N ARG A 292 5.68 14.20 8.06
CA ARG A 292 5.74 13.45 9.34
C ARG A 292 5.38 11.97 9.15
N PRO A 293 6.36 11.04 9.13
CA PRO A 293 6.11 9.60 8.90
C PRO A 293 5.07 8.95 9.82
N SER A 294 4.94 9.43 11.06
CA SER A 294 3.95 8.92 12.01
C SER A 294 2.51 9.43 11.77
N PHE A 295 2.28 10.36 10.84
CA PHE A 295 1.02 11.07 10.66
C PHE A 295 -0.16 10.13 10.44
N VAL A 296 -0.02 9.10 9.59
CA VAL A 296 -1.12 8.15 9.34
C VAL A 296 -1.50 7.45 10.65
N TRP A 297 -0.52 6.83 11.31
CA TRP A 297 -0.70 6.00 12.50
C TRP A 297 -1.16 6.77 13.74
N ASP A 298 -0.68 8.00 13.95
CA ASP A 298 -1.04 8.81 15.12
C ASP A 298 -2.49 9.35 15.07
N HIS A 299 -3.11 9.42 13.88
CA HIS A 299 -4.46 9.99 13.69
C HIS A 299 -5.56 8.92 13.51
N LEU A 300 -5.24 7.62 13.50
CA LEU A 300 -6.24 6.56 13.34
C LEU A 300 -7.15 6.41 14.58
N PRO A 301 -8.48 6.31 14.41
CA PRO A 301 -9.39 5.95 15.50
C PRO A 301 -9.20 4.48 15.91
N LYS A 302 -9.25 4.23 17.22
CA LYS A 302 -9.02 2.91 17.83
C LYS A 302 -10.31 2.19 18.26
N GLU A 303 -11.39 2.93 18.40
CA GLU A 303 -12.68 2.49 18.93
C GLU A 303 -13.76 2.86 17.91
N ARG A 304 -14.80 2.02 17.74
CA ARG A 304 -15.97 2.34 16.91
C ARG A 304 -17.13 2.87 17.75
N SER A 305 -17.88 3.81 17.19
CA SER A 305 -19.04 4.44 17.83
C SER A 305 -20.07 4.91 16.80
N LYS A 306 -21.30 5.17 17.26
CA LYS A 306 -22.48 5.42 16.41
C LYS A 306 -22.25 6.56 15.42
N THR A 307 -22.15 6.19 14.15
CA THR A 307 -21.71 7.05 13.05
C THR A 307 -22.74 7.02 11.94
N ARG A 308 -22.73 8.02 11.07
CA ARG A 308 -23.35 7.94 9.75
C ARG A 308 -22.27 8.16 8.70
N VAL A 309 -22.02 7.15 7.87
CA VAL A 309 -21.05 7.19 6.78
C VAL A 309 -21.79 7.35 5.47
N TRP A 310 -21.26 8.19 4.58
CA TRP A 310 -21.41 8.06 3.14
C TRP A 310 -20.02 8.04 2.51
N LEU A 311 -19.76 7.01 1.70
CA LEU A 311 -18.49 6.81 0.98
C LEU A 311 -18.84 6.42 -0.47
N PRO A 312 -18.29 7.09 -1.50
CA PRO A 312 -18.54 6.67 -2.88
C PRO A 312 -17.90 5.31 -3.13
N LYS A 313 -18.56 4.47 -3.93
CA LYS A 313 -17.90 3.32 -4.56
C LYS A 313 -16.86 3.86 -5.54
N PHE A 314 -15.72 3.21 -5.64
CA PHE A 314 -14.68 3.57 -6.61
C PHE A 314 -13.88 2.33 -7.04
N LYS A 315 -13.38 2.36 -8.27
CA LYS A 315 -12.54 1.30 -8.86
C LYS A 315 -11.37 1.96 -9.55
N LEU A 316 -10.21 2.01 -8.89
CA LEU A 316 -9.01 2.66 -9.41
C LEU A 316 -8.02 1.61 -9.95
N SER A 317 -7.38 1.95 -11.05
CA SER A 317 -6.27 1.22 -11.62
C SER A 317 -5.14 2.18 -11.96
N PHE A 318 -3.91 1.76 -11.68
CA PHE A 318 -2.72 2.56 -11.95
C PHE A 318 -1.69 1.68 -12.64
N SER A 319 -1.09 2.20 -13.71
CA SER A 319 0.11 1.63 -14.28
C SER A 319 1.07 2.75 -14.67
N SER A 320 2.33 2.60 -14.27
CA SER A 320 3.34 3.60 -14.57
C SER A 320 4.73 2.98 -14.64
N GLN A 321 5.55 3.56 -15.52
CA GLN A 321 6.98 3.55 -15.31
C GLN A 321 7.33 4.53 -14.18
N MET A 322 8.25 4.15 -13.30
CA MET A 322 8.57 4.87 -12.07
C MET A 322 9.91 5.64 -12.14
N ASN A 323 10.70 5.46 -13.20
CA ASN A 323 12.06 5.99 -13.34
C ASN A 323 12.18 7.48 -12.98
N GLY A 324 11.39 8.37 -13.60
CA GLY A 324 11.48 9.81 -13.36
C GLY A 324 11.10 10.21 -11.93
N VAL A 325 10.15 9.50 -11.32
CA VAL A 325 9.71 9.70 -9.93
C VAL A 325 10.81 9.28 -8.96
N LEU A 326 11.44 8.13 -9.20
CA LEU A 326 12.52 7.62 -8.36
C LEU A 326 13.82 8.44 -8.49
N LYS A 327 14.17 8.92 -9.70
CA LYS A 327 15.22 9.93 -9.90
C LYS A 327 14.92 11.20 -9.08
N ALA A 328 13.70 11.73 -9.15
CA ALA A 328 13.26 12.87 -8.35
C ALA A 328 13.15 12.60 -6.83
N MET A 329 13.38 11.36 -6.37
CA MET A 329 13.54 11.00 -4.95
C MET A 329 15.00 10.84 -4.53
N GLY A 330 15.97 10.95 -5.45
CA GLY A 330 17.40 10.78 -5.20
C GLY A 330 17.99 9.44 -5.68
N MET A 331 17.21 8.61 -6.39
CA MET A 331 17.70 7.36 -7.00
C MET A 331 18.15 7.63 -8.43
N GLU A 332 19.37 8.11 -8.64
CA GLU A 332 19.91 8.47 -9.97
C GLU A 332 20.92 7.45 -10.51
N ALA A 333 21.92 7.06 -9.71
CA ALA A 333 23.00 6.15 -10.12
C ALA A 333 22.48 4.79 -10.59
N ALA A 334 21.40 4.28 -9.98
CA ALA A 334 20.72 3.04 -10.37
C ALA A 334 20.26 3.02 -11.85
N PHE A 335 20.08 4.18 -12.48
CA PHE A 335 19.60 4.38 -13.85
C PHE A 335 20.63 5.14 -14.72
N ASP A 336 21.92 5.04 -14.40
CA ASP A 336 23.02 5.70 -15.09
C ASP A 336 24.10 4.66 -15.42
N GLU A 337 24.31 4.39 -16.70
CA GLU A 337 25.24 3.35 -17.20
C GLU A 337 26.70 3.56 -16.73
N THR A 338 27.05 4.77 -16.28
CA THR A 338 28.40 5.13 -15.80
C THR A 338 28.55 5.08 -14.27
N LYS A 339 27.43 4.94 -13.52
CA LYS A 339 27.41 4.96 -12.04
C LYS A 339 26.75 3.72 -11.42
N ALA A 340 25.91 3.01 -12.17
CA ALA A 340 25.15 1.86 -11.71
C ALA A 340 26.11 0.71 -11.34
N ASN A 341 26.22 0.44 -10.04
CA ASN A 341 27.01 -0.68 -9.53
C ASN A 341 26.08 -1.74 -8.93
N PHE A 342 25.73 -2.72 -9.77
CA PHE A 342 24.99 -3.94 -9.37
C PHE A 342 25.87 -5.20 -9.45
N SER A 343 27.16 -5.05 -9.12
CA SER A 343 28.16 -6.11 -9.24
C SER A 343 27.88 -7.36 -8.40
N ASP A 344 27.02 -7.29 -7.37
CA ASP A 344 26.59 -8.46 -6.59
C ASP A 344 25.51 -9.31 -7.29
N MET A 345 24.85 -8.82 -8.35
CA MET A 345 23.71 -9.55 -8.94
C MET A 345 24.10 -10.73 -9.83
N LEU A 346 25.08 -10.53 -10.70
CA LEU A 346 25.37 -11.42 -11.84
C LEU A 346 26.85 -11.79 -11.93
N GLU A 347 27.11 -12.99 -12.45
CA GLU A 347 28.44 -13.45 -12.85
C GLU A 347 28.70 -13.03 -14.30
N LEU A 348 29.09 -11.77 -14.49
CA LEU A 348 29.40 -11.19 -15.79
C LEU A 348 30.88 -11.37 -16.15
N GLU A 349 31.16 -11.66 -17.43
CA GLU A 349 32.52 -11.71 -17.96
C GLU A 349 32.95 -10.31 -18.43
N GLY A 350 33.95 -9.74 -17.74
CA GLY A 350 34.46 -8.39 -18.02
C GLY A 350 33.59 -7.26 -17.44
N ASP A 351 33.98 -6.03 -17.77
CA ASP A 351 33.37 -4.81 -17.24
C ASP A 351 32.10 -4.43 -18.02
N GLN A 352 31.05 -5.24 -17.87
CA GLN A 352 29.73 -4.99 -18.44
C GLN A 352 28.83 -4.32 -17.38
N PRO A 353 28.47 -3.04 -17.52
CA PRO A 353 27.59 -2.38 -16.56
C PRO A 353 26.18 -2.96 -16.64
N LEU A 354 25.66 -3.40 -15.49
CA LEU A 354 24.24 -3.66 -15.31
C LEU A 354 23.58 -2.37 -14.81
N VAL A 355 22.43 -2.01 -15.37
CA VAL A 355 21.67 -0.80 -15.02
C VAL A 355 20.19 -1.14 -14.87
N VAL A 356 19.46 -0.42 -14.01
CA VAL A 356 17.99 -0.51 -13.98
C VAL A 356 17.45 0.27 -15.17
N GLU A 357 17.11 -0.43 -16.26
CA GLU A 357 16.54 0.22 -17.44
C GLU A 357 15.16 0.82 -17.14
N HIS A 358 14.23 0.02 -16.61
CA HIS A 358 12.85 0.40 -16.36
C HIS A 358 12.31 -0.20 -15.05
N VAL A 359 11.61 0.61 -14.25
CA VAL A 359 10.80 0.13 -13.11
C VAL A 359 9.32 0.31 -13.46
N PHE A 360 8.59 -0.79 -13.67
CA PHE A 360 7.14 -0.78 -13.90
C PHE A 360 6.38 -1.13 -12.63
N HIS A 361 5.42 -0.30 -12.25
CA HIS A 361 4.45 -0.62 -11.21
C HIS A 361 3.04 -0.75 -11.80
N LYS A 362 2.24 -1.65 -11.22
CA LYS A 362 0.81 -1.76 -11.48
C LYS A 362 0.06 -2.14 -10.21
N ALA A 363 -1.02 -1.40 -9.94
CA ALA A 363 -1.94 -1.60 -8.81
C ALA A 363 -3.39 -1.47 -9.30
N VAL A 364 -4.30 -2.18 -8.63
CA VAL A 364 -5.75 -2.06 -8.83
C VAL A 364 -6.41 -2.19 -7.45
N ILE A 365 -7.40 -1.34 -7.17
CA ILE A 365 -8.27 -1.45 -5.99
C ILE A 365 -9.71 -1.16 -6.39
N GLU A 366 -10.65 -1.79 -5.70
CA GLU A 366 -12.09 -1.62 -5.88
C GLU A 366 -12.73 -1.54 -4.50
N VAL A 367 -13.75 -0.69 -4.35
CA VAL A 367 -14.44 -0.44 -3.09
C VAL A 367 -15.94 -0.50 -3.34
N ASP A 368 -16.56 -1.47 -2.67
CA ASP A 368 -17.97 -1.83 -2.76
C ASP A 368 -18.55 -2.09 -1.36
N GLU A 369 -19.84 -2.36 -1.32
CA GLU A 369 -20.63 -2.52 -0.10
C GLU A 369 -20.17 -3.71 0.74
N GLU A 370 -19.60 -4.74 0.09
CA GLU A 370 -19.08 -5.91 0.77
C GLU A 370 -17.65 -5.77 1.26
N GLY A 371 -16.84 -4.91 0.62
CA GLY A 371 -15.42 -4.80 0.89
C GLY A 371 -14.64 -4.17 -0.26
N THR A 372 -13.54 -4.85 -0.56
CA THR A 372 -12.91 -4.91 -1.88
C THR A 372 -13.30 -6.28 -2.46
N ILE A 373 -14.60 -6.51 -2.73
CA ILE A 373 -15.22 -7.70 -3.37
C ILE A 373 -15.04 -9.02 -2.56
N ALA A 374 -15.91 -10.02 -2.39
CA ALA A 374 -17.35 -10.34 -2.42
C ALA A 374 -17.43 -11.79 -1.80
N ALA A 375 -18.52 -12.54 -1.63
CA ALA A 375 -19.94 -12.32 -1.93
C ALA A 375 -20.82 -12.49 -0.66
N ALA A 376 -21.96 -11.80 -0.60
CA ALA A 376 -22.73 -11.59 0.63
C ALA A 376 -23.85 -12.60 0.92
N SER A 377 -24.27 -12.59 2.18
CA SER A 377 -25.58 -13.01 2.69
C SER A 377 -25.80 -12.37 4.06
N THR A 378 -27.03 -11.98 4.40
CA THR A 378 -27.31 -10.97 5.44
C THR A 378 -28.36 -11.43 6.45
N ALA A 379 -28.18 -11.08 7.72
CA ALA A 379 -29.19 -11.19 8.78
C ALA A 379 -29.10 -9.99 9.74
N CYS A 380 -30.24 -9.49 10.21
CA CYS A 380 -30.32 -8.27 11.05
C CYS A 380 -30.91 -8.55 12.42
N THR A 381 -30.45 -7.80 13.43
CA THR A 381 -31.07 -7.71 14.77
C THR A 381 -31.12 -6.25 15.22
N MET A 382 -32.04 -5.90 16.13
CA MET A 382 -32.28 -4.52 16.56
C MET A 382 -32.20 -4.37 18.09
N ARG A 383 -31.74 -3.20 18.58
CA ARG A 383 -31.78 -2.83 20.00
C ARG A 383 -32.06 -1.32 20.16
N LEU A 384 -32.76 -0.96 21.24
CA LEU A 384 -33.10 0.42 21.59
C LEU A 384 -31.94 1.12 22.33
N VAL A 385 -31.65 2.39 22.02
CA VAL A 385 -30.68 3.23 22.76
C VAL A 385 -31.11 4.72 22.71
N CYS A 386 -30.83 5.47 23.79
CA CYS A 386 -31.06 6.91 23.89
C CYS A 386 -30.25 7.76 22.88
N ALA A 387 -30.58 9.05 22.80
CA ALA A 387 -30.12 9.97 21.76
C ALA A 387 -28.67 10.47 21.92
N THR A 388 -27.69 9.66 21.52
CA THR A 388 -26.39 10.17 21.06
C THR A 388 -26.53 10.76 19.66
N ILE A 389 -25.96 11.95 19.43
CA ILE A 389 -25.88 12.55 18.09
C ILE A 389 -24.76 11.81 17.33
N PRO A 390 -25.06 11.14 16.20
CA PRO A 390 -24.04 10.37 15.48
C PRO A 390 -23.05 11.28 14.76
N VAL A 391 -21.79 10.86 14.69
CA VAL A 391 -20.77 11.56 13.89
C VAL A 391 -21.06 11.36 12.40
N ASN A 392 -21.16 12.45 11.63
CA ASN A 392 -21.33 12.38 10.18
C ASN A 392 -19.96 12.37 9.47
N PHE A 393 -19.68 11.31 8.71
CA PHE A 393 -18.57 11.23 7.76
C PHE A 393 -19.17 11.17 6.34
N VAL A 394 -18.83 12.13 5.49
CA VAL A 394 -19.43 12.31 4.15
C VAL A 394 -18.31 12.59 3.17
N ALA A 395 -17.88 11.59 2.41
CA ALA A 395 -16.76 11.74 1.48
C ALA A 395 -17.20 12.33 0.13
N ASP A 396 -17.86 13.51 0.17
CA ASP A 396 -18.43 14.20 -0.99
C ASP A 396 -17.42 15.02 -1.81
N HIS A 397 -16.12 14.89 -1.52
CA HIS A 397 -15.04 15.65 -2.13
C HIS A 397 -13.69 14.91 -1.94
N PRO A 398 -12.61 15.32 -2.63
CA PRO A 398 -11.35 14.59 -2.67
C PRO A 398 -10.75 14.16 -1.32
N PHE A 399 -10.36 12.89 -1.25
CA PHE A 399 -9.83 12.26 -0.05
C PHE A 399 -8.62 11.36 -0.35
N ALA A 400 -7.73 11.21 0.63
CA ALA A 400 -6.69 10.19 0.62
C ALA A 400 -7.21 8.90 1.26
N PHE A 401 -6.76 7.74 0.77
CA PHE A 401 -7.06 6.45 1.37
C PHE A 401 -5.81 5.59 1.54
N PHE A 402 -5.85 4.71 2.52
CA PHE A 402 -4.79 3.74 2.84
C PHE A 402 -5.43 2.39 3.13
N VAL A 403 -4.87 1.30 2.59
CA VAL A 403 -5.08 -0.05 3.11
C VAL A 403 -3.85 -0.39 3.94
N VAL A 404 -4.05 -0.66 5.23
CA VAL A 404 -2.98 -0.86 6.21
C VAL A 404 -3.07 -2.24 6.86
N GLU A 405 -1.92 -2.77 7.27
CA GLU A 405 -1.82 -3.87 8.21
C GLU A 405 -1.32 -3.30 9.55
N GLU A 406 -2.18 -3.31 10.57
CA GLU A 406 -1.96 -2.54 11.80
C GLU A 406 -0.91 -3.14 12.74
N VAL A 407 -0.65 -4.47 12.69
CA VAL A 407 0.29 -5.14 13.60
C VAL A 407 1.74 -4.83 13.22
N SER A 408 2.10 -4.99 11.94
CA SER A 408 3.41 -4.59 11.40
C SER A 408 3.53 -3.07 11.15
N SER A 409 2.43 -2.32 11.25
CA SER A 409 2.35 -0.91 10.83
C SER A 409 2.79 -0.73 9.36
N THR A 410 2.27 -1.59 8.47
CA THR A 410 2.55 -1.57 7.02
C THR A 410 1.48 -0.81 6.24
N VAL A 411 1.88 0.04 5.29
CA VAL A 411 0.99 0.58 4.25
C VAL A 411 0.98 -0.36 3.03
N VAL A 412 -0.10 -1.11 2.85
CA VAL A 412 -0.25 -2.12 1.80
C VAL A 412 -0.63 -1.47 0.46
N PHE A 413 -1.61 -0.57 0.49
CA PHE A 413 -1.96 0.31 -0.62
C PHE A 413 -2.16 1.72 -0.08
N MET A 414 -1.92 2.72 -0.91
CA MET A 414 -2.42 4.07 -0.66
C MET A 414 -2.74 4.79 -1.97
N GLY A 415 -3.45 5.90 -1.85
CA GLY A 415 -3.88 6.67 -2.99
C GLY A 415 -4.78 7.83 -2.63
N HIS A 416 -5.37 8.43 -3.65
CA HIS A 416 -6.40 9.44 -3.51
C HIS A 416 -7.50 9.26 -4.56
N VAL A 417 -8.72 9.66 -4.19
CA VAL A 417 -9.86 9.78 -5.10
C VAL A 417 -10.09 11.27 -5.32
N LEU A 418 -9.95 11.72 -6.57
CA LEU A 418 -10.31 13.07 -7.02
C LEU A 418 -11.62 13.05 -7.82
N ASP A 419 -11.92 11.94 -8.50
CA ASP A 419 -13.20 11.67 -9.19
C ASP A 419 -13.53 10.17 -9.03
N PRO A 420 -14.54 9.79 -8.22
CA PRO A 420 -14.88 8.37 -7.98
C PRO A 420 -15.46 7.67 -9.21
N THR A 421 -15.85 8.41 -10.26
CA THR A 421 -16.44 7.84 -11.49
C THR A 421 -15.39 7.37 -12.49
N ARG A 422 -14.10 7.70 -12.28
CA ARG A 422 -12.98 7.34 -13.17
C ARG A 422 -12.12 6.23 -12.58
N SER A 423 -11.57 5.39 -13.47
CA SER A 423 -10.65 4.30 -13.09
C SER A 423 -9.17 4.57 -13.30
N GLU A 424 -8.81 5.76 -13.79
CA GLU A 424 -7.46 6.31 -13.90
C GLU A 424 -7.49 7.78 -13.44
#